data_AF-A0A7X0GIQ4-F1
#
_entry.id   AF-A0A7X0GIQ4-F1
#
_cell.length_a   1.000
_cell.length_b   1.000
_cell.length_c   1.000
_cell.angle_alpha   90.00
_cell.angle_beta   90.00
_cell.angle_gamma   90.00
#
_symmetry.space_group_name_H-M   'P 1'
#
loop_
_entity.id
_entity.type
_entity.pdbx_description
1 polymer ?
#
loop_
_entity_poly.entity_id
_entity_poly.type
_entity_poly.pdbx_seq_one_letter_code
_entity_poly.pdbx_strand_id
1 'polypeptide(L)'
;MLSTMQDVPLLISRILTHGSTIHGTSQVTTWTGEDEPHRRSFAEIGVRAAQLAHALRDDLGVTGDERVATLAWNSVPKTCGGPLGL
;
A
#
# COMPACT_ATOMS: atom_id res chain seq x y z
N MET A 1 20.96 -20.61 -25.89
CA MET A 1 19.85 -19.81 -26.46
C MET A 1 18.94 -19.40 -25.32
N LEU A 2 18.53 -18.13 -25.27
CA LEU A 2 17.52 -17.63 -24.33
C LEU A 2 16.12 -17.81 -24.95
N SER A 3 15.12 -18.03 -24.10
CA SER A 3 13.71 -18.23 -24.51
C SER A 3 13.05 -16.92 -24.94
N THR A 4 11.92 -17.00 -25.67
CA THR A 4 11.06 -15.87 -26.05
C THR A 4 9.99 -15.53 -25.01
N MET A 5 10.03 -16.17 -23.84
CA MET A 5 9.12 -15.86 -22.74
C MET A 5 9.35 -14.44 -22.22
N GLN A 6 8.28 -13.81 -21.76
CA GLN A 6 8.35 -12.49 -21.15
C GLN A 6 9.18 -12.54 -19.86
N ASP A 7 10.20 -11.67 -19.79
CA ASP A 7 11.00 -11.49 -18.59
C ASP A 7 10.39 -10.37 -17.75
N VAL A 8 9.64 -10.75 -16.71
CA VAL A 8 9.00 -9.79 -15.81
C VAL A 8 9.26 -10.17 -14.36
N PRO A 9 9.81 -9.27 -13.54
CA PRO A 9 10.16 -9.59 -12.17
C PRO A 9 8.92 -9.85 -11.29
N LEU A 10 9.09 -10.77 -10.34
CA LEU A 10 8.07 -11.14 -9.34
C LEU A 10 8.08 -10.16 -8.17
N LEU A 11 7.51 -8.97 -8.39
CA LEU A 11 7.45 -7.91 -7.39
C LEU A 11 6.16 -7.97 -6.56
N ILE A 12 6.26 -7.76 -5.25
CA ILE A 12 5.11 -7.59 -4.35
C ILE A 12 4.23 -6.43 -4.79
N SER A 13 4.83 -5.34 -5.28
CA SER A 13 4.10 -4.18 -5.80
C SER A 13 3.15 -4.55 -6.94
N ARG A 14 3.49 -5.55 -7.78
CA ARG A 14 2.60 -5.99 -8.87
C ARG A 14 1.34 -6.68 -8.37
N ILE A 15 1.40 -7.36 -7.23
CA ILE A 15 0.21 -7.94 -6.59
C ILE A 15 -0.75 -6.81 -6.21
N LEU A 16 -0.22 -5.75 -5.57
CA LEU A 16 -1.03 -4.60 -5.17
C LEU A 16 -1.58 -3.86 -6.39
N THR A 17 -0.78 -3.64 -7.43
CA THR A 17 -1.23 -3.03 -8.69
C THR A 17 -2.36 -3.83 -9.33
N HIS A 18 -2.26 -5.16 -9.37
CA HIS A 18 -3.32 -6.01 -9.90
C HIS A 18 -4.60 -5.89 -9.06
N GLY A 19 -4.48 -5.96 -7.73
CA GLY A 19 -5.61 -5.78 -6.82
C GLY A 19 -6.30 -4.43 -6.96
N SER A 20 -5.54 -3.33 -7.06
CA SER A 20 -6.10 -1.98 -7.20
C SER A 20 -6.72 -1.71 -8.58
N THR A 21 -6.25 -2.39 -9.63
CA THR A 21 -6.73 -2.18 -11.01
C THR A 21 -7.91 -3.08 -11.37
N ILE A 22 -7.80 -4.38 -11.10
CA ILE A 22 -8.81 -5.37 -11.47
C ILE A 22 -9.91 -5.48 -10.41
N HIS A 23 -9.54 -5.40 -9.13
CA HIS A 23 -10.45 -5.52 -7.99
C HIS A 23 -10.64 -4.20 -7.25
N GLY A 24 -10.48 -3.08 -7.95
CA GLY A 24 -10.41 -1.75 -7.33
C GLY A 24 -11.61 -1.41 -6.45
N THR A 25 -12.82 -1.89 -6.77
CA THR A 25 -14.06 -1.64 -6.02
C THR A 25 -14.27 -2.57 -4.82
N SER A 26 -13.51 -3.67 -4.72
CA SER A 26 -13.63 -4.63 -3.64
C SER A 26 -13.28 -3.98 -2.30
N GLN A 27 -14.11 -4.26 -1.28
CA GLN A 27 -14.04 -3.60 0.02
C GLN A 27 -13.18 -4.38 1.01
N VAL A 28 -12.25 -3.68 1.64
CA VAL A 28 -11.49 -4.12 2.82
C VAL A 28 -12.12 -3.46 4.03
N THR A 29 -12.69 -4.28 4.90
CA THR A 29 -13.34 -3.83 6.14
C THR A 29 -12.44 -4.14 7.32
N THR A 30 -12.16 -3.13 8.14
CA THR A 30 -11.28 -3.21 9.30
C THR A 30 -12.03 -2.78 10.56
N TRP A 31 -11.91 -3.58 11.61
CA TRP A 31 -12.37 -3.19 12.95
C TRP A 31 -11.25 -2.46 13.70
N THR A 32 -11.54 -1.27 14.23
CA THR A 32 -10.54 -0.48 15.00
C THR A 32 -10.91 -0.26 16.47
N GLY A 33 -11.96 -0.94 16.95
CA GLY A 33 -12.47 -0.77 18.32
C GLY A 33 -13.37 0.46 18.52
N GLU A 34 -13.64 1.20 17.45
CA GLU A 34 -14.63 2.29 17.39
C GLU A 34 -16.02 1.75 17.04
N ASP A 35 -17.04 2.61 17.13
CA ASP A 35 -18.45 2.26 16.93
C ASP A 35 -18.77 1.72 15.52
N GLU A 36 -18.03 2.14 14.48
CA GLU A 36 -18.24 1.70 13.10
C GLU A 36 -16.93 1.17 12.47
N PRO A 37 -16.98 0.05 11.73
CA PRO A 37 -15.82 -0.45 11.01
C PRO A 37 -15.42 0.49 9.87
N HIS A 38 -14.10 0.63 9.68
CA HIS A 38 -13.57 1.34 8.54
C HIS A 38 -13.65 0.47 7.29
N ARG A 39 -14.19 1.03 6.21
CA ARG A 39 -14.24 0.39 4.89
C ARG A 39 -13.42 1.20 3.91
N ARG A 40 -12.60 0.52 3.12
CA ARG A 40 -11.86 1.12 1.99
C ARG A 40 -11.83 0.15 0.83
N SER A 41 -11.77 0.71 -0.37
CA SER A 41 -11.61 -0.04 -1.60
C SER A 41 -10.14 -0.39 -1.86
N PHE A 42 -9.87 -1.45 -2.63
CA PHE A 42 -8.50 -1.78 -3.05
C PHE A 42 -7.85 -0.66 -3.87
N ALA A 43 -8.63 0.13 -4.61
CA ALA A 43 -8.13 1.30 -5.32
C ALA A 43 -7.55 2.35 -4.35
N GLU A 44 -8.28 2.68 -3.28
CA GLU A 44 -7.83 3.64 -2.25
C GLU A 44 -6.61 3.14 -1.48
N ILE A 45 -6.55 1.82 -1.21
CA ILE A 45 -5.39 1.20 -0.57
C ILE A 45 -4.15 1.32 -1.49
N GLY A 46 -4.30 1.08 -2.79
CA GLY A 46 -3.23 1.23 -3.76
C GLY A 46 -2.65 2.65 -3.81
N VAL A 47 -3.52 3.66 -3.87
CA VAL A 47 -3.11 5.07 -3.86
C VAL A 47 -2.32 5.42 -2.60
N ARG A 48 -2.77 4.96 -1.43
CA ARG A 48 -2.10 5.27 -0.15
C ARG A 48 -0.80 4.53 0.05
N ALA A 49 -0.71 3.28 -0.40
CA ALA A 49 0.55 2.55 -0.37
C ALA A 49 1.60 3.26 -1.22
N ALA A 50 1.21 3.81 -2.38
CA ALA A 50 2.09 4.63 -3.20
C ALA A 50 2.51 5.92 -2.49
N GLN A 51 1.55 6.64 -1.88
CA GLN A 51 1.87 7.86 -1.09
C GLN A 51 2.84 7.57 0.05
N LEU A 52 2.63 6.49 0.80
CA LEU A 52 3.54 6.07 1.87
C LEU A 52 4.93 5.72 1.31
N ALA A 53 5.01 4.98 0.21
CA ALA A 53 6.27 4.63 -0.42
C ALA A 53 7.07 5.88 -0.88
N HIS A 54 6.37 6.89 -1.42
CA HIS A 54 6.99 8.17 -1.77
C HIS A 54 7.47 8.93 -0.54
N ALA A 55 6.64 9.07 0.50
CA ALA A 55 7.03 9.74 1.73
C ALA A 55 8.23 9.05 2.43
N LEU A 56 8.25 7.72 2.45
CA LEU A 56 9.38 6.96 2.98
C LEU A 56 10.67 7.26 2.23
N ARG A 57 10.61 7.33 0.90
CA ARG A 57 11.78 7.57 0.06
C ARG A 57 12.24 9.03 0.09
N ASP A 58 11.31 9.95 -0.10
CA ASP A 58 11.60 11.34 -0.40
C ASP A 58 11.74 12.18 0.88
N ASP A 59 10.90 11.94 1.89
CA ASP A 59 10.90 12.72 3.14
C ASP A 59 11.74 12.06 4.24
N LEU A 60 11.71 10.73 4.34
CA LEU A 60 12.41 9.97 5.38
C LEU A 60 13.73 9.36 4.90
N GLY A 61 14.05 9.47 3.61
CA GLY A 61 15.31 9.02 3.04
C GLY A 61 15.51 7.50 3.03
N VAL A 62 14.43 6.72 3.14
CA VAL A 62 14.49 5.26 3.11
C VAL A 62 14.85 4.79 1.71
N THR A 63 15.92 4.02 1.60
CA THR A 63 16.44 3.50 0.33
C THR A 63 16.26 1.98 0.22
N GLY A 64 17.07 1.32 -0.61
CA GLY A 64 16.99 -0.13 -0.80
C GLY A 64 17.46 -0.91 0.43
N ASP A 65 16.78 -2.01 0.74
CA ASP A 65 17.16 -2.99 1.77
C ASP A 65 17.23 -2.48 3.23
N GLU A 66 16.67 -1.30 3.47
CA GLU A 66 16.49 -0.75 4.81
C GLU A 66 15.23 -1.31 5.49
N ARG A 67 15.31 -1.42 6.83
CA ARG A 67 14.26 -2.06 7.63
C ARG A 67 13.23 -1.01 8.07
N VAL A 68 11.99 -1.17 7.62
CA VAL A 68 10.83 -0.40 8.10
C VAL A 68 10.00 -1.28 9.02
N ALA A 69 10.00 -0.98 10.31
CA ALA A 69 9.28 -1.76 11.31
C ALA A 69 7.85 -1.23 11.51
N THR A 70 6.90 -2.13 11.75
CA THR A 70 5.52 -1.79 12.11
C THR A 70 5.13 -2.46 13.43
N LEU A 71 4.51 -1.69 14.32
CA LEU A 71 3.81 -2.19 15.50
C LEU A 71 2.33 -1.85 15.32
N ALA A 72 1.62 -2.71 14.60
CA ALA A 72 0.25 -2.47 14.18
C ALA A 72 -0.61 -3.74 14.28
N TRP A 73 -1.90 -3.54 14.52
CA TRP A 73 -2.91 -4.59 14.41
C TRP A 73 -3.21 -4.91 12.95
N ASN A 74 -3.95 -6.01 12.69
CA ASN A 74 -4.48 -6.31 11.36
C ASN A 74 -5.58 -5.32 10.97
N SER A 75 -5.15 -4.11 10.62
CA SER A 75 -6.01 -2.97 10.38
C SER A 75 -5.45 -2.12 9.26
N VAL A 76 -6.33 -1.61 8.38
CA VAL A 76 -5.92 -0.63 7.38
C VAL A 76 -5.52 0.67 8.08
N PRO A 77 -4.26 1.12 7.99
CA PRO A 77 -3.78 2.27 8.76
C PRO A 77 -4.51 3.56 8.39
N LYS A 78 -5.02 4.27 9.41
CA LYS A 78 -5.72 5.56 9.25
C LYS A 78 -4.79 6.65 8.72
N THR A 79 -3.49 6.57 9.03
CA THR A 79 -2.50 7.64 8.84
C THR A 79 -1.62 7.43 7.61
N CYS A 80 -1.96 8.13 6.53
CA CYS A 80 -1.14 8.46 5.35
C CYS A 80 -2.05 9.27 4.43
N GLY A 81 -2.37 10.51 4.85
CA GLY A 81 -3.33 11.37 4.16
C GLY A 81 -3.87 12.53 4.98
N GLY A 82 -3.15 12.98 6.01
CA GLY A 82 -3.37 14.32 6.56
C GLY A 82 -2.51 15.32 5.77
N PRO A 83 -2.96 16.56 5.53
CA PRO A 83 -2.07 17.59 5.03
C PRO A 83 -0.93 17.75 6.04
N LEU A 84 0.32 17.61 5.58
CA LEU A 84 1.45 18.20 6.28
C LEU A 84 1.11 19.69 6.46
N GLY A 85 1.14 20.16 7.70
CA GLY A 85 0.62 21.46 8.10
C GLY A 85 1.15 22.61 7.25
N LEU A 86 0.20 23.41 6.77
CA LEU A 86 0.24 24.87 6.70
C LEU A 86 -1.03 25.37 7.39
#